data_AF-A0A3N5G6F7-F1
#
_entry.id   AF-A0A3N5G6F7-F1
#
_cell.length_a   1.000
_cell.length_b   1.000
_cell.length_c   1.000
_cell.angle_alpha   90.00
_cell.angle_beta   90.00
_cell.angle_gamma   90.00
#
_symmetry.space_group_name_H-M   'P 1'
#
loop_
_entity.id
_entity.type
_entity.pdbx_description
1 polymer ?
#
loop_
_entity_poly.entity_id
_entity_poly.type
_entity_poly.pdbx_seq_one_letter_code
_entity_poly.pdbx_strand_id
1 'polypeptide(L)'
;CVFHDIDCSSPSVCYVHRGEKRMLDCDFIAGCDGYHGVSRRSVPSSAISVHERTYPFGWLGVLADVPPSWDELIYATSDRGFALASMRSPTRVRCYVQCSLDDHVEDWSDERFWDEFKRRIGPDVAERMTTGPSIEKSIAPLRSFVAEPMRFGKLFLAGDAAHIVPPTGAKGLNLAASDVFYLYEALLGFYQEGSPHSLDAYSARALHRVWRSVRFSCWMTSLLHRFPGEDSFNTRIRAIELEYLFGSPAAQVVFAENYVGLPL
;
A
#
# COMPACT_ATOMS: atom_id res chain seq x y z
N CYS A 1 24.37 5.50 2.41
CA CYS A 1 24.15 5.29 3.85
C CYS A 1 24.50 3.83 4.13
N VAL A 2 25.25 3.54 5.19
CA VAL A 2 25.66 2.18 5.59
C VAL A 2 25.44 2.07 7.09
N PHE A 3 24.94 0.92 7.54
CA PHE A 3 24.71 0.64 8.95
C PHE A 3 25.81 -0.27 9.50
N HIS A 4 26.25 0.01 10.72
CA HIS A 4 27.28 -0.76 11.41
C HIS A 4 26.73 -1.26 12.74
N ASP A 5 27.16 -2.46 13.13
CA ASP A 5 26.96 -3.04 14.46
C ASP A 5 25.49 -3.09 14.91
N ILE A 6 24.56 -3.34 13.96
CA ILE A 6 23.12 -3.41 14.22
C ILE A 6 22.74 -4.50 15.23
N ASP A 7 23.55 -5.55 15.37
CA ASP A 7 23.36 -6.65 16.33
C ASP A 7 24.06 -6.41 17.68
N CYS A 8 24.75 -5.29 17.85
CA CYS A 8 25.53 -4.94 19.04
C CYS A 8 24.84 -3.86 19.89
N SER A 9 25.48 -3.49 21.02
CA SER A 9 24.96 -2.48 21.95
C SER A 9 25.07 -1.04 21.47
N SER A 10 25.87 -0.77 20.44
CA SER A 10 26.22 0.59 20.00
C SER A 10 26.22 0.69 18.47
N PRO A 11 25.04 0.64 17.83
CA PRO A 11 24.94 0.76 16.39
C PRO A 11 25.33 2.17 15.92
N SER A 12 25.74 2.27 14.66
CA SER A 12 26.02 3.56 14.03
C SER A 12 25.61 3.61 12.56
N VAL A 13 25.42 4.83 12.07
CA VAL A 13 25.01 5.12 10.69
C VAL A 13 26.08 5.96 10.02
N CYS A 14 26.69 5.43 8.95
CA CYS A 14 27.60 6.15 8.09
C CYS A 14 26.87 6.76 6.89
N TYR A 15 27.01 8.08 6.69
CA TYR A 15 26.36 8.80 5.59
C TYR A 15 27.29 9.86 5.01
N VAL A 16 26.93 10.38 3.83
CA VAL A 16 27.64 11.48 3.17
C VAL A 16 26.80 12.73 3.27
N HIS A 17 27.38 13.81 3.79
CA HIS A 17 26.74 15.13 3.82
C HIS A 17 27.72 16.14 3.24
N ARG A 18 27.30 16.80 2.15
CA ARG A 18 28.13 17.79 1.43
C ARG A 18 29.52 17.25 1.02
N GLY A 19 29.56 15.99 0.56
CA GLY A 19 30.79 15.33 0.11
C GLY A 19 31.64 14.72 1.23
N GLU A 20 31.34 14.98 2.49
CA GLU A 20 32.07 14.44 3.64
C GLU A 20 31.38 13.20 4.20
N LYS A 21 32.17 12.15 4.48
CA LYS A 21 31.70 10.99 5.25
C LYS A 21 31.53 11.40 6.71
N ARG A 22 30.38 11.07 7.29
CA ARG A 22 30.03 11.31 8.69
C ARG A 22 29.51 10.01 9.31
N MET A 23 29.65 9.92 10.63
CA MET A 23 29.14 8.82 11.43
C MET A 23 28.22 9.38 12.50
N LEU A 24 27.11 8.70 12.73
CA LEU A 24 26.14 9.01 13.78
C LEU A 24 25.98 7.77 14.66
N ASP A 25 26.39 7.89 15.91
CA ASP A 25 26.18 6.86 16.93
C ASP A 25 24.76 6.97 17.50
N CYS A 26 24.11 5.84 17.74
CA CYS A 26 22.77 5.80 18.31
C CYS A 26 22.53 4.52 19.12
N ASP A 27 21.42 4.47 19.86
CA ASP A 27 20.99 3.25 20.56
C ASP A 27 20.17 2.31 19.66
N PHE A 28 19.39 2.91 18.75
CA PHE A 28 18.44 2.25 17.87
C PHE A 28 18.36 2.91 16.50
N ILE A 29 17.98 2.15 15.48
CA ILE A 29 17.78 2.63 14.10
C ILE A 29 16.36 2.27 13.66
N ALA A 30 15.59 3.28 13.23
CA ALA A 30 14.30 3.10 12.57
C ALA A 30 14.48 3.18 11.04
N GLY A 31 14.36 2.05 10.36
CA GLY A 31 14.33 1.94 8.91
C GLY A 31 12.96 2.33 8.35
N CYS A 32 12.80 3.62 8.05
CA CYS A 32 11.59 4.20 7.43
C CYS A 32 11.86 4.69 6.00
N ASP A 33 12.77 4.02 5.28
CA ASP A 33 13.36 4.44 4.01
C ASP A 33 12.70 3.79 2.78
N GLY A 34 11.49 3.24 2.96
CA GLY A 34 10.62 2.75 1.91
C GLY A 34 11.08 1.43 1.27
N TYR A 35 10.35 1.01 0.23
CA TYR A 35 10.57 -0.31 -0.39
C TYR A 35 12.00 -0.50 -0.93
N HIS A 36 12.60 0.56 -1.44
CA HIS A 36 13.97 0.57 -1.95
C HIS A 36 15.00 1.12 -0.95
N GLY A 37 14.62 1.20 0.33
CA GLY A 37 15.49 1.60 1.43
C GLY A 37 16.72 0.71 1.60
N VAL A 38 17.75 1.27 2.23
CA VAL A 38 18.97 0.52 2.61
C VAL A 38 18.75 -0.35 3.84
N SER A 39 17.78 -0.01 4.68
CA SER A 39 17.57 -0.67 5.97
C SER A 39 17.34 -2.17 5.85
N ARG A 40 16.31 -2.60 5.12
CA ARG A 40 16.04 -4.01 4.86
C ARG A 40 17.19 -4.72 4.14
N ARG A 41 17.88 -4.03 3.23
CA ARG A 41 19.05 -4.58 2.50
C ARG A 41 20.29 -4.76 3.37
N SER A 42 20.35 -4.10 4.52
CA SER A 42 21.48 -4.21 5.45
C SER A 42 21.38 -5.46 6.34
N VAL A 43 20.25 -6.17 6.28
CA VAL A 43 20.00 -7.39 7.04
C VAL A 43 20.50 -8.61 6.26
N PRO A 44 21.16 -9.60 6.92
CA PRO A 44 21.53 -10.86 6.27
C PRO A 44 20.32 -11.57 5.68
N SER A 45 20.43 -12.04 4.43
CA SER A 45 19.32 -12.75 3.75
C SER A 45 18.89 -14.03 4.46
N SER A 46 19.76 -14.65 5.25
CA SER A 46 19.43 -15.82 6.08
C SER A 46 18.59 -15.49 7.32
N ALA A 47 18.52 -14.21 7.71
CA ALA A 47 17.79 -13.76 8.90
C ALA A 47 16.39 -13.24 8.56
N ILE A 48 16.04 -13.09 7.28
CA ILE A 48 14.79 -12.48 6.83
C ILE A 48 14.06 -13.36 5.81
N SER A 49 12.80 -13.68 6.11
CA SER A 49 11.87 -14.34 5.21
C SER A 49 11.07 -13.30 4.44
N VAL A 50 10.95 -13.48 3.12
CA VAL A 50 10.19 -12.59 2.25
C VAL A 50 9.01 -13.36 1.65
N HIS A 51 7.82 -12.80 1.82
CA HIS A 51 6.59 -13.30 1.21
C HIS A 51 6.11 -12.28 0.18
N GLU A 52 5.99 -12.70 -1.08
CA GLU A 52 5.68 -11.79 -2.17
C GLU A 52 4.66 -12.36 -3.16
N ARG A 53 3.79 -11.47 -3.64
CA ARG A 53 2.91 -11.67 -4.80
C ARG A 53 2.93 -10.42 -5.67
N THR A 54 3.31 -10.57 -6.92
CA THR A 54 3.16 -9.54 -7.96
C THR A 54 1.86 -9.75 -8.71
N TYR A 55 1.16 -8.66 -9.05
CA TYR A 55 -0.06 -8.72 -9.85
C TYR A 55 0.24 -8.39 -11.32
N PRO A 56 -0.39 -9.07 -12.30
CA PRO A 56 -0.08 -8.92 -13.73
C PRO A 56 -0.72 -7.66 -14.34
N PHE A 57 -0.78 -6.56 -13.59
CA PHE A 57 -1.35 -5.27 -14.00
C PHE A 57 -0.88 -4.14 -13.07
N GLY A 58 -0.99 -2.91 -13.58
CA GLY A 58 -0.72 -1.68 -12.84
C GLY A 58 -1.97 -0.80 -12.71
N TRP A 59 -1.84 0.30 -11.97
CA TRP A 59 -2.78 1.41 -11.96
C TRP A 59 -2.18 2.61 -12.66
N LEU A 60 -2.80 3.02 -13.77
CA LEU A 60 -2.58 4.33 -14.35
C LEU A 60 -3.41 5.34 -13.56
N GLY A 61 -2.76 6.24 -12.85
CA GLY A 61 -3.39 7.29 -12.06
C GLY A 61 -3.29 8.65 -12.72
N VAL A 62 -4.36 9.44 -12.66
CA VAL A 62 -4.42 10.84 -13.11
C VAL A 62 -4.91 11.73 -11.97
N LEU A 63 -4.15 12.77 -11.67
CA LEU A 63 -4.53 13.86 -10.78
C LEU A 63 -4.97 15.06 -11.63
N ALA A 64 -6.14 15.64 -11.36
CA ALA A 64 -6.66 16.78 -12.13
C ALA A 64 -7.43 17.77 -11.25
N ASP A 65 -7.37 19.06 -11.60
CA ASP A 65 -8.13 20.15 -10.97
C ASP A 65 -9.53 20.29 -11.56
N VAL A 66 -10.37 19.31 -11.24
CA VAL A 66 -11.79 19.27 -11.57
C VAL A 66 -12.59 18.84 -10.34
N PRO A 67 -13.87 19.24 -10.22
CA PRO A 67 -14.71 18.78 -9.12
C PRO A 67 -14.97 17.26 -9.21
N PRO A 68 -15.05 16.55 -8.09
CA PRO A 68 -15.54 15.17 -8.05
C PRO A 68 -16.96 15.05 -8.62
N SER A 69 -17.27 13.95 -9.29
CA SER A 69 -18.63 13.66 -9.77
C SER A 69 -19.57 13.15 -8.67
N TRP A 70 -19.02 12.77 -7.51
CA TRP A 70 -19.72 12.22 -6.35
C TRP A 70 -19.02 12.60 -5.04
N ASP A 71 -19.77 12.54 -3.93
CA ASP A 71 -19.28 12.90 -2.59
C ASP A 71 -18.38 11.81 -1.95
N GLU A 72 -18.45 10.58 -2.45
CA GLU A 72 -17.69 9.43 -1.95
C GLU A 72 -16.84 8.77 -3.04
N LEU A 73 -15.95 7.85 -2.64
CA LEU A 73 -15.14 7.08 -3.58
C LEU A 73 -16.00 6.04 -4.30
N ILE A 74 -15.68 5.78 -5.57
CA ILE A 74 -16.33 4.72 -6.36
C ILE A 74 -15.26 3.75 -6.84
N TYR A 75 -15.32 2.51 -6.34
CA TYR A 75 -14.59 1.37 -6.90
C TYR A 75 -15.49 0.71 -7.95
N ALA A 76 -15.02 0.64 -9.19
CA ALA A 76 -15.75 0.01 -10.29
C ALA A 76 -14.97 -1.17 -10.87
N THR A 77 -15.71 -2.22 -11.18
CA THR A 77 -15.22 -3.36 -11.96
C THR A 77 -16.07 -3.50 -13.22
N SER A 78 -15.42 -3.81 -14.34
CA SER A 78 -16.07 -3.97 -15.63
C SER A 78 -15.31 -4.99 -16.48
N ASP A 79 -15.88 -5.40 -17.61
CA ASP A 79 -15.19 -6.25 -18.58
C ASP A 79 -13.91 -5.61 -19.15
N ARG A 80 -13.81 -4.27 -19.06
CA ARG A 80 -12.63 -3.49 -19.45
C ARG A 80 -11.58 -3.37 -18.35
N GLY A 81 -11.85 -3.91 -17.16
CA GLY A 81 -10.98 -3.84 -16.00
C GLY A 81 -11.46 -2.84 -14.94
N PHE A 82 -10.64 -2.72 -13.90
CA PHE A 82 -10.89 -1.86 -12.75
C PHE A 82 -10.81 -0.36 -13.08
N ALA A 83 -11.61 0.43 -12.37
CA ALA A 83 -11.47 1.88 -12.26
C ALA A 83 -11.78 2.37 -10.83
N LEU A 84 -11.15 3.47 -10.42
CA LEU A 84 -11.38 4.12 -9.12
C LEU A 84 -11.58 5.62 -9.30
N ALA A 85 -12.76 6.12 -8.92
CA ALA A 85 -12.98 7.54 -8.70
C ALA A 85 -12.63 7.87 -7.24
N SER A 86 -11.60 8.69 -7.04
CA SER A 86 -11.22 9.22 -5.74
C SER A 86 -10.98 10.72 -5.83
N MET A 87 -10.76 11.35 -4.68
CA MET A 87 -10.64 12.80 -4.57
C MET A 87 -9.54 13.23 -3.62
N ARG A 88 -9.19 14.51 -3.68
CA ARG A 88 -8.29 15.20 -2.74
C ARG A 88 -9.00 16.36 -2.04
N SER A 89 -9.93 16.99 -2.74
CA SER A 89 -10.73 18.11 -2.25
C SER A 89 -12.00 18.22 -3.12
N PRO A 90 -12.93 19.13 -2.78
CA PRO A 90 -14.07 19.46 -3.66
C PRO A 90 -13.71 19.99 -5.05
N THR A 91 -12.43 20.27 -5.32
CA THR A 91 -11.93 20.85 -6.58
C THR A 91 -10.82 20.03 -7.23
N ARG A 92 -10.50 18.84 -6.68
CA ARG A 92 -9.38 18.02 -7.16
C ARG A 92 -9.68 16.55 -7.04
N VAL A 93 -9.58 15.84 -8.17
CA VAL A 93 -9.80 14.39 -8.27
C VAL A 93 -8.50 13.61 -8.42
N ARG A 94 -8.53 12.35 -8.00
CA ARG A 94 -7.51 11.35 -8.34
C ARG A 94 -8.23 10.11 -8.87
N CYS A 95 -8.08 9.87 -10.16
CA CYS A 95 -8.74 8.76 -10.85
C CYS A 95 -7.71 7.69 -11.22
N TYR A 96 -8.13 6.43 -11.21
CA TYR A 96 -7.28 5.33 -11.65
C TYR A 96 -8.01 4.41 -12.62
N VAL A 97 -7.27 3.86 -13.58
CA VAL A 97 -7.70 2.71 -14.38
C VAL A 97 -6.65 1.61 -14.27
N GLN A 98 -7.09 0.36 -14.25
CA GLN A 98 -6.19 -0.78 -14.43
C GLN A 98 -5.57 -0.75 -15.83
N CYS A 99 -4.27 -0.96 -15.92
CA CYS A 99 -3.49 -0.95 -17.16
C CYS A 99 -2.56 -2.17 -17.23
N SER A 100 -2.03 -2.45 -18.41
CA SER A 100 -0.98 -3.47 -18.60
C SER A 100 0.31 -3.03 -17.91
N LEU A 101 1.16 -3.99 -17.53
CA LEU A 101 2.52 -3.68 -17.10
C LEU A 101 3.42 -3.20 -18.25
N ASP A 102 3.02 -3.46 -19.50
CA ASP A 102 3.69 -3.01 -20.71
C ASP A 102 3.22 -1.62 -21.18
N ASP A 103 2.20 -1.03 -20.53
CA ASP A 103 1.76 0.32 -20.86
C ASP A 103 2.82 1.35 -20.43
N HIS A 104 3.09 2.32 -21.30
CA HIS A 104 3.91 3.49 -20.98
C HIS A 104 3.01 4.72 -20.74
N VAL A 105 3.34 5.55 -19.73
CA VAL A 105 2.53 6.72 -19.35
C VAL A 105 2.33 7.69 -20.52
N GLU A 106 3.35 7.79 -21.36
CA GLU A 106 3.43 8.65 -22.54
C GLU A 106 2.41 8.26 -23.62
N ASP A 107 2.00 6.99 -23.67
CA ASP A 107 0.99 6.50 -24.61
C ASP A 107 -0.44 6.85 -24.20
N TRP A 108 -0.62 7.34 -22.97
CA TRP A 108 -1.91 7.69 -22.40
C TRP A 108 -2.11 9.20 -22.40
N SER A 109 -2.68 9.75 -23.49
CA SER A 109 -3.16 11.13 -23.49
C SER A 109 -4.27 11.33 -22.45
N ASP A 110 -4.48 12.57 -22.01
CA ASP A 110 -5.56 12.89 -21.06
C ASP A 110 -6.94 12.48 -21.62
N GLU A 111 -7.17 12.74 -22.90
CA GLU A 111 -8.38 12.33 -23.61
C GLU A 111 -8.57 10.80 -23.58
N ARG A 112 -7.52 10.04 -23.94
CA ARG A 112 -7.56 8.57 -23.89
C ARG A 112 -7.87 8.05 -22.49
N PHE A 113 -7.26 8.65 -21.46
CA PHE A 113 -7.52 8.28 -20.07
C PHE A 113 -8.98 8.52 -19.69
N TRP A 114 -9.50 9.72 -19.93
CA TRP A 114 -10.87 10.07 -19.53
C TRP A 114 -11.93 9.27 -20.29
N ASP A 115 -11.70 9.00 -21.57
CA ASP A 115 -12.54 8.14 -22.38
C ASP A 115 -12.62 6.71 -21.82
N GLU A 116 -11.47 6.12 -21.51
CA GLU A 116 -11.43 4.78 -20.95
C GLU A 116 -12.00 4.73 -19.53
N PHE A 117 -11.75 5.77 -18.71
CA PHE A 117 -12.33 5.87 -17.38
C PHE A 117 -13.86 5.93 -17.41
N LYS A 118 -14.45 6.76 -18.29
CA LYS A 118 -15.91 6.86 -18.48
C LYS A 118 -16.54 5.53 -18.88
N ARG A 119 -15.86 4.74 -19.72
CA ARG A 119 -16.32 3.40 -20.13
C ARG A 119 -16.30 2.37 -19.00
N ARG A 120 -15.54 2.59 -17.91
CA ARG A 120 -15.40 1.67 -16.77
C ARG A 120 -16.23 2.03 -15.56
N ILE A 121 -16.39 3.33 -15.28
CA ILE A 121 -17.00 3.83 -14.05
C ILE A 121 -18.54 3.74 -14.04
N GLY A 122 -19.15 3.49 -15.21
CA GLY A 122 -20.60 3.36 -15.38
C GLY A 122 -21.25 4.64 -15.93
N PRO A 123 -22.39 4.54 -16.64
CA PRO A 123 -23.00 5.65 -17.37
C PRO A 123 -23.45 6.80 -16.47
N ASP A 124 -24.09 6.50 -15.34
CA ASP A 124 -24.63 7.51 -14.41
C ASP A 124 -23.52 8.38 -13.81
N VAL A 125 -22.36 7.77 -13.54
CA VAL A 125 -21.19 8.50 -13.04
C VAL A 125 -20.55 9.29 -14.17
N ALA A 126 -20.37 8.66 -15.33
CA ALA A 126 -19.70 9.26 -16.49
C ALA A 126 -20.42 10.52 -17.02
N GLU A 127 -21.76 10.55 -16.97
CA GLU A 127 -22.57 11.70 -17.41
C GLU A 127 -22.34 12.94 -16.52
N ARG A 128 -22.07 12.74 -15.23
CA ARG A 128 -21.83 13.81 -14.24
C ARG A 128 -20.37 14.24 -14.14
N MET A 129 -19.47 13.55 -14.82
CA MET A 129 -18.04 13.79 -14.70
C MET A 129 -17.59 15.04 -15.45
N THR A 130 -16.88 15.91 -14.72
CA THR A 130 -16.04 16.94 -15.32
C THR A 130 -14.65 16.37 -15.58
N THR A 131 -14.13 16.56 -16.80
CA THR A 131 -12.78 16.14 -17.20
C THR A 131 -11.88 17.35 -17.36
N GLY A 132 -10.57 17.18 -17.20
CA GLY A 132 -9.61 18.28 -17.31
C GLY A 132 -8.18 17.79 -17.54
N PRO A 133 -7.24 18.71 -17.79
CA PRO A 133 -5.84 18.35 -17.99
C PRO A 133 -5.24 17.70 -16.75
N SER A 134 -4.34 16.75 -16.94
CA SER A 134 -3.61 16.12 -15.85
C SER A 134 -2.54 17.04 -15.28
N ILE A 135 -2.48 17.11 -13.94
CA ILE A 135 -1.38 17.73 -13.18
C ILE A 135 -0.25 16.72 -13.00
N GLU A 136 -0.63 15.47 -12.80
CA GLU A 136 0.29 14.35 -12.62
C GLU A 136 -0.34 13.08 -13.19
N LYS A 137 0.50 12.27 -13.83
CA LYS A 137 0.14 10.98 -14.40
C LYS A 137 1.27 9.98 -14.18
N SER A 138 0.94 8.81 -13.65
CA SER A 138 1.90 7.74 -13.37
C SER A 138 1.25 6.37 -13.41
N ILE A 139 2.07 5.35 -13.70
CA ILE A 139 1.70 3.95 -13.56
C ILE A 139 2.36 3.39 -12.31
N ALA A 140 1.55 2.84 -11.41
CA ALA A 140 2.01 2.14 -10.22
C ALA A 140 1.80 0.62 -10.37
N PRO A 141 2.84 -0.21 -10.31
CA PRO A 141 2.67 -1.66 -10.31
C PRO A 141 2.05 -2.13 -8.98
N LEU A 142 1.22 -3.17 -9.05
CA LEU A 142 0.58 -3.74 -7.86
C LEU A 142 1.40 -4.90 -7.31
N ARG A 143 1.63 -4.89 -5.99
CA ARG A 143 2.31 -5.99 -5.28
C ARG A 143 1.80 -6.14 -3.85
N SER A 144 1.92 -7.34 -3.33
CA SER A 144 1.89 -7.64 -1.89
C SER A 144 3.28 -8.13 -1.50
N PHE A 145 3.87 -7.54 -0.47
CA PHE A 145 5.19 -7.88 0.04
C PHE A 145 5.16 -7.82 1.56
N VAL A 146 5.72 -8.81 2.25
CA VAL A 146 5.91 -8.81 3.70
C VAL A 146 7.29 -9.41 4.01
N ALA A 147 8.05 -8.73 4.87
CA ALA A 147 9.32 -9.21 5.38
C ALA A 147 9.21 -9.57 6.87
N GLU A 148 9.72 -10.74 7.24
CA GLU A 148 9.69 -11.28 8.60
C GLU A 148 11.08 -11.72 9.07
N PRO A 149 11.49 -11.41 10.31
CA PRO A 149 10.85 -10.49 11.26
C PRO A 149 11.00 -9.02 10.79
N MET A 150 10.47 -8.08 11.58
CA MET A 150 10.58 -6.64 11.33
C MET A 150 11.62 -5.95 12.24
N ARG A 151 12.40 -6.73 13.00
CA ARG A 151 13.47 -6.24 13.89
C ARG A 151 14.70 -7.14 13.77
N PHE A 152 15.86 -6.50 13.72
CA PHE A 152 17.19 -7.12 13.64
C PHE A 152 18.13 -6.41 14.60
N GLY A 153 18.34 -6.99 15.79
CA GLY A 153 19.10 -6.36 16.86
C GLY A 153 18.49 -5.00 17.27
N LYS A 154 19.17 -3.92 16.90
CA LYS A 154 18.80 -2.52 17.15
C LYS A 154 18.14 -1.82 15.94
N LEU A 155 18.01 -2.51 14.81
CA LEU A 155 17.31 -2.03 13.62
C LEU A 155 15.85 -2.50 13.61
N PHE A 156 14.92 -1.56 13.38
CA PHE A 156 13.48 -1.79 13.25
C PHE A 156 13.02 -1.33 11.88
N LEU A 157 12.28 -2.16 11.15
CA LEU A 157 11.72 -1.80 9.84
C LEU A 157 10.26 -1.38 10.01
N ALA A 158 9.89 -0.20 9.49
CA ALA A 158 8.51 0.31 9.56
C ALA A 158 8.00 0.76 8.18
N GLY A 159 6.70 0.54 7.94
CA GLY A 159 6.04 0.90 6.69
C GLY A 159 6.61 0.16 5.48
N ASP A 160 6.75 0.87 4.36
CA ASP A 160 7.21 0.33 3.08
C ASP A 160 8.59 -0.34 3.13
N ALA A 161 9.41 -0.07 4.16
CA ALA A 161 10.66 -0.80 4.40
C ALA A 161 10.43 -2.27 4.78
N ALA A 162 9.27 -2.60 5.39
CA ALA A 162 8.92 -3.93 5.86
C ALA A 162 7.84 -4.62 5.01
N HIS A 163 6.83 -3.88 4.53
CA HIS A 163 5.69 -4.45 3.82
C HIS A 163 5.12 -3.52 2.75
N ILE A 164 4.51 -4.09 1.72
CA ILE A 164 3.78 -3.39 0.66
C ILE A 164 2.45 -4.09 0.47
N VAL A 165 1.39 -3.30 0.28
CA VAL A 165 0.04 -3.78 -0.01
C VAL A 165 -0.45 -3.19 -1.32
N PRO A 166 -1.26 -3.93 -2.10
CA PRO A 166 -1.86 -3.36 -3.28
C PRO A 166 -2.79 -2.20 -2.85
N PRO A 167 -2.78 -1.07 -3.58
CA PRO A 167 -3.45 0.16 -3.19
C PRO A 167 -4.98 0.02 -3.14
N THR A 168 -5.54 -1.07 -3.67
CA THR A 168 -6.98 -1.38 -3.67
C THR A 168 -7.59 -1.39 -2.27
N GLY A 169 -6.83 -1.80 -1.24
CA GLY A 169 -7.30 -1.76 0.15
C GLY A 169 -7.07 -0.43 0.87
N ALA A 170 -6.35 0.50 0.25
CA ALA A 170 -5.89 1.77 0.84
C ALA A 170 -5.17 1.61 2.20
N LYS A 171 -4.32 0.57 2.35
CA LYS A 171 -3.72 0.19 3.65
C LYS A 171 -2.26 0.61 3.88
N GLY A 172 -1.47 0.91 2.85
CA GLY A 172 -0.01 1.09 3.00
C GLY A 172 0.38 2.14 4.05
N LEU A 173 -0.02 3.39 3.86
CA LEU A 173 0.28 4.46 4.82
C LEU A 173 -0.34 4.23 6.20
N ASN A 174 -1.54 3.63 6.26
CA ASN A 174 -2.22 3.30 7.51
C ASN A 174 -1.46 2.23 8.32
N LEU A 175 -0.86 1.25 7.64
CA LEU A 175 0.00 0.25 8.28
C LEU A 175 1.31 0.88 8.77
N ALA A 176 1.93 1.75 7.96
CA ALA A 176 3.12 2.49 8.39
C ALA A 176 2.86 3.31 9.66
N ALA A 177 1.68 3.94 9.76
CA ALA A 177 1.29 4.68 10.96
C ALA A 177 1.17 3.75 12.19
N SER A 178 0.57 2.56 12.05
CA SER A 178 0.52 1.59 13.15
C SER A 178 1.89 1.05 13.53
N ASP A 179 2.79 0.80 12.58
CA ASP A 179 4.15 0.35 12.88
C ASP A 179 4.93 1.40 13.66
N VAL A 180 4.81 2.67 13.25
CA VAL A 180 5.43 3.80 13.95
C VAL A 180 4.87 3.92 15.37
N PHE A 181 3.56 3.74 15.55
CA PHE A 181 2.93 3.74 16.86
C PHE A 181 3.47 2.60 17.74
N TYR A 182 3.56 1.37 17.23
CA TYR A 182 4.11 0.23 17.98
C TYR A 182 5.59 0.40 18.31
N LEU A 183 6.38 0.97 17.39
CA LEU A 183 7.78 1.27 17.63
C LEU A 183 7.94 2.38 18.68
N TYR A 184 7.09 3.41 18.62
CA TYR A 184 7.06 4.46 19.63
C TYR A 184 6.77 3.90 21.02
N GLU A 185 5.72 3.07 21.19
CA GLU A 185 5.41 2.45 22.48
C GLU A 185 6.55 1.57 22.98
N ALA A 186 7.22 0.85 22.07
CA ALA A 186 8.37 0.01 22.41
C ALA A 186 9.57 0.82 22.89
N LEU A 187 9.90 1.92 22.21
CA LEU A 187 10.97 2.83 22.60
C LEU A 187 10.63 3.57 23.91
N LEU A 188 9.37 3.98 24.08
CA LEU A 188 8.89 4.64 25.30
C LEU A 188 9.07 3.72 26.51
N GLY A 189 8.60 2.48 26.44
CA GLY A 189 8.77 1.49 27.51
C GLY A 189 10.25 1.20 27.82
N PHE A 190 11.10 1.15 26.80
CA PHE A 190 12.54 0.99 27.01
C PHE A 190 13.16 2.17 27.75
N TYR A 191 12.93 3.40 27.30
CA TYR A 191 13.57 4.58 27.89
C TYR A 191 12.97 5.03 29.22
N GLN A 192 11.66 4.86 29.44
CA GLN A 192 10.99 5.31 30.66
C GLN A 192 10.91 4.22 31.73
N GLU A 193 10.69 2.97 31.34
CA GLU A 193 10.46 1.85 32.26
C GLU A 193 11.67 0.90 32.35
N GLY A 194 12.66 1.06 31.47
CA GLY A 194 13.84 0.18 31.41
C GLY A 194 13.53 -1.22 30.87
N SER A 195 12.34 -1.43 30.29
CA SER A 195 11.88 -2.75 29.85
C SER A 195 12.19 -3.01 28.37
N PRO A 196 12.97 -4.04 28.01
CA PRO A 196 13.19 -4.41 26.62
C PRO A 196 12.02 -5.20 26.00
N HIS A 197 11.06 -5.63 26.82
CA HIS A 197 10.00 -6.56 26.39
C HIS A 197 9.19 -6.03 25.20
N SER A 198 8.83 -4.76 25.22
CA SER A 198 8.06 -4.14 24.13
C SER A 198 8.86 -4.03 22.82
N LEU A 199 10.20 -3.92 22.89
CA LEU A 199 11.08 -4.00 21.72
C LEU A 199 11.10 -5.41 21.14
N ASP A 200 11.12 -6.44 21.99
CA ASP A 200 11.10 -7.86 21.58
C ASP A 200 9.76 -8.23 20.94
N ALA A 201 8.66 -7.67 21.44
CA ALA A 201 7.32 -7.91 20.93
C ALA A 201 6.99 -7.18 19.62
N TYR A 202 7.81 -6.20 19.19
CA TYR A 202 7.52 -5.32 18.05
C TYR A 202 7.12 -6.10 16.79
N SER A 203 7.96 -7.05 16.35
CA SER A 203 7.73 -7.78 15.10
C SER A 203 6.42 -8.56 15.14
N ALA A 204 6.18 -9.31 16.21
CA ALA A 204 4.98 -10.13 16.34
C ALA A 204 3.71 -9.28 16.35
N ARG A 205 3.72 -8.14 17.07
CA ARG A 205 2.58 -7.22 17.14
C ARG A 205 2.30 -6.55 15.80
N ALA A 206 3.33 -6.01 15.14
CA ALA A 206 3.19 -5.36 13.84
C ALA A 206 2.71 -6.36 12.76
N LEU A 207 3.37 -7.53 12.66
CA LEU A 207 3.05 -8.55 11.66
C LEU A 207 1.62 -9.07 11.78
N HIS A 208 1.08 -9.21 13.00
CA HIS A 208 -0.30 -9.63 13.19
C HIS A 208 -1.30 -8.66 12.52
N ARG A 209 -1.05 -7.35 12.56
CA ARG A 209 -1.87 -6.35 11.87
C ARG A 209 -1.59 -6.30 10.36
N VAL A 210 -0.32 -6.37 9.98
CA VAL A 210 0.13 -6.36 8.57
C VAL A 210 -0.55 -7.49 7.79
N TRP A 211 -0.52 -8.73 8.29
CA TRP A 211 -1.14 -9.86 7.58
C TRP A 211 -2.65 -9.74 7.41
N ARG A 212 -3.36 -9.20 8.40
CA ARG A 212 -4.82 -8.97 8.28
C ARG A 212 -5.12 -7.94 7.18
N SER A 213 -4.30 -6.91 7.07
CA SER A 213 -4.42 -5.86 6.05
C SER A 213 -3.98 -6.32 4.66
N VAL A 214 -2.92 -7.15 4.57
CA VAL A 214 -2.50 -7.82 3.32
C VAL A 214 -3.61 -8.74 2.84
N ARG A 215 -4.20 -9.58 3.72
CA ARG A 215 -5.35 -10.43 3.38
C ARG A 215 -6.50 -9.62 2.78
N PHE A 216 -6.91 -8.53 3.43
CA PHE A 216 -7.99 -7.69 2.95
C PHE A 216 -7.66 -7.02 1.61
N SER A 217 -6.46 -6.48 1.46
CA SER A 217 -6.01 -5.82 0.23
C SER A 217 -5.91 -6.81 -0.94
N CYS A 218 -5.42 -8.02 -0.69
CA CYS A 218 -5.39 -9.12 -1.67
C CYS A 218 -6.81 -9.53 -2.10
N TRP A 219 -7.74 -9.65 -1.15
CA TRP A 219 -9.14 -9.98 -1.44
C TRP A 219 -9.80 -8.89 -2.28
N MET A 220 -9.69 -7.61 -1.89
CA MET A 220 -10.16 -6.46 -2.66
C MET A 220 -9.58 -6.44 -4.09
N THR A 221 -8.28 -6.70 -4.23
CA THR A 221 -7.62 -6.73 -5.54
C THR A 221 -8.20 -7.83 -6.42
N SER A 222 -8.40 -9.02 -5.86
CA SER A 222 -8.97 -10.18 -6.58
C SER A 222 -10.43 -9.96 -6.97
N LEU A 223 -11.20 -9.28 -6.10
CA LEU A 223 -12.62 -9.01 -6.29
C LEU A 223 -12.91 -7.93 -7.34
N LEU A 224 -11.99 -6.98 -7.54
CA LEU A 224 -12.25 -5.77 -8.32
C LEU A 224 -11.49 -5.68 -9.65
N HIS A 225 -10.46 -6.51 -9.86
CA HIS A 225 -9.63 -6.47 -11.08
C HIS A 225 -9.93 -7.64 -12.02
N ARG A 226 -9.65 -7.42 -13.31
CA ARG A 226 -9.63 -8.47 -14.32
C ARG A 226 -8.23 -9.07 -14.39
N PHE A 227 -8.12 -10.39 -14.37
CA PHE A 227 -6.83 -11.07 -14.51
C PHE A 227 -6.66 -11.53 -15.97
N PRO A 228 -5.50 -11.29 -16.60
CA PRO A 228 -5.23 -11.82 -17.93
C PRO A 228 -5.35 -13.35 -17.96
N GLY A 229 -6.05 -13.90 -18.95
CA GLY A 229 -6.26 -15.34 -19.07
C GLY A 229 -7.25 -15.96 -18.07
N GLU A 230 -8.00 -15.13 -17.33
CA GLU A 230 -9.02 -15.62 -16.40
C GLU A 230 -10.13 -16.39 -17.13
N ASP A 231 -10.45 -17.58 -16.62
CA ASP A 231 -11.52 -18.42 -17.17
C ASP A 231 -12.92 -17.92 -16.79
N SER A 232 -13.93 -18.53 -17.43
CA SER A 232 -15.34 -18.20 -17.16
C SER A 232 -15.76 -18.54 -15.72
N PHE A 233 -15.13 -19.55 -15.11
CA PHE A 233 -15.42 -19.98 -13.75
C PHE A 233 -15.04 -18.90 -12.74
N ASN A 234 -13.80 -18.43 -12.74
CA ASN A 234 -13.32 -17.38 -11.85
C ASN A 234 -14.05 -16.05 -12.09
N THR A 235 -14.37 -15.74 -13.35
CA THR A 235 -15.20 -14.58 -13.69
C THR A 235 -16.57 -14.65 -13.00
N ARG A 236 -17.22 -15.82 -13.00
CA ARG A 236 -18.52 -16.01 -12.32
C ARG A 236 -18.41 -16.03 -10.81
N ILE A 237 -17.37 -16.65 -10.24
CA ILE A 237 -17.14 -16.61 -8.79
C ILE A 237 -16.98 -15.15 -8.31
N ARG A 238 -16.20 -14.32 -9.00
CA ARG A 238 -16.05 -12.90 -8.64
C ARG A 238 -17.37 -12.14 -8.66
N ALA A 239 -18.23 -12.40 -9.65
CA ALA A 239 -19.54 -11.76 -9.73
C ALA A 239 -20.44 -12.18 -8.55
N ILE A 240 -20.48 -13.48 -8.22
CA ILE A 240 -21.26 -14.00 -7.09
C ILE A 240 -20.72 -13.47 -5.75
N GLU A 241 -19.41 -13.29 -5.59
CA GLU A 241 -18.82 -12.67 -4.40
C GLU A 241 -19.26 -11.21 -4.23
N LEU A 242 -19.33 -10.44 -5.32
CA LEU A 242 -19.88 -9.07 -5.27
C LEU A 242 -21.37 -9.06 -4.93
N GLU A 243 -22.15 -9.96 -5.53
CA GLU A 243 -23.58 -10.12 -5.20
C GLU A 243 -23.78 -10.48 -3.72
N TYR A 244 -22.97 -11.39 -3.19
CA TYR A 244 -23.00 -11.75 -1.77
C TYR A 244 -22.62 -10.57 -0.87
N LEU A 245 -21.55 -9.84 -1.22
CA LEU A 245 -21.13 -8.65 -0.49
C LEU A 245 -22.24 -7.59 -0.45
N PHE A 246 -22.92 -7.33 -1.57
CA PHE A 246 -24.00 -6.34 -1.63
C PHE A 246 -25.32 -6.84 -1.03
N GLY A 247 -25.57 -8.14 -1.02
CA GLY A 247 -26.79 -8.75 -0.50
C GLY A 247 -26.76 -9.16 0.98
N SER A 248 -25.59 -9.20 1.63
CA SER A 248 -25.43 -9.70 3.00
C SER A 248 -24.95 -8.63 3.97
N PRO A 249 -25.76 -8.19 4.96
CA PRO A 249 -25.31 -7.26 5.99
C PRO A 249 -24.09 -7.75 6.77
N ALA A 250 -23.97 -9.06 7.00
CA ALA A 250 -22.80 -9.63 7.68
C ALA A 250 -21.52 -9.45 6.85
N ALA A 251 -21.58 -9.69 5.53
CA ALA A 251 -20.46 -9.47 4.64
C ALA A 251 -20.08 -7.98 4.57
N GLN A 252 -21.07 -7.08 4.58
CA GLN A 252 -20.85 -5.63 4.60
C GLN A 252 -20.17 -5.16 5.89
N VAL A 253 -20.53 -5.71 7.05
CA VAL A 253 -19.85 -5.42 8.32
C VAL A 253 -18.39 -5.87 8.26
N VAL A 254 -18.12 -7.08 7.74
CA VAL A 254 -16.74 -7.59 7.57
C VAL A 254 -15.95 -6.71 6.60
N PHE A 255 -16.56 -6.25 5.51
CA PHE A 255 -15.93 -5.29 4.61
C PHE A 255 -15.63 -3.98 5.35
N ALA A 256 -16.62 -3.41 6.03
CA ALA A 256 -16.54 -2.11 6.67
C ALA A 256 -15.48 -2.08 7.76
N GLU A 257 -15.43 -3.06 8.67
CA GLU A 257 -14.43 -3.11 9.76
C GLU A 257 -13.00 -3.20 9.18
N ASN A 258 -12.82 -3.92 8.07
CA ASN A 258 -11.52 -4.01 7.44
C ASN A 258 -11.19 -2.72 6.67
N TYR A 259 -12.17 -2.07 6.03
CA TYR A 259 -11.98 -0.83 5.27
C TYR A 259 -11.67 0.36 6.17
N VAL A 260 -12.36 0.53 7.31
CA VAL A 260 -12.05 1.58 8.30
C VAL A 260 -10.77 1.29 9.08
N GLY A 261 -10.39 0.01 9.19
CA GLY A 261 -9.18 -0.43 9.86
C GLY A 261 -9.46 -1.08 11.22
N LEU A 262 -8.78 -2.20 11.48
CA LEU A 262 -8.93 -2.95 12.71
C LEU A 262 -8.30 -2.21 13.91
N PRO A 263 -8.70 -2.52 15.16
CA PRO A 263 -8.12 -1.93 16.37
C PRO A 263 -6.60 -2.07 16.46
N LEU A 264 -5.92 -1.06 17.03
CA LEU A 264 -4.47 -1.04 17.25
C LEU A 264 -4.01 -2.01 18.35
#